data_AF-A0AAW2UWB7-F1
#
_entry.id   AF-A0AAW2UWB7-F1
#
_cell.length_a   1.000
_cell.length_b   1.000
_cell.length_c   1.000
_cell.angle_alpha   90.00
_cell.angle_beta   90.00
_cell.angle_gamma   90.00
#
_symmetry.space_group_name_H-M   'P 1'
#
loop_
_entity.id
_entity.type
_entity.pdbx_description
1 polymer ?
#
loop_
_entity_poly.entity_id
_entity_poly.type
_entity_poly.pdbx_seq_one_letter_code
_entity_poly.pdbx_strand_id
1 'polypeptide(L)'
;MLIPTCLFVIYVHGQKITYFLRPLWESPPKPFHEIPHYYHENVSMENLCKLHGWGIREYPRRVFDAVLFSNEVDILKIRWKELYPYVSEFVLLESNSTFTGLPKPLVFSTVRDQFKFLEPRLTYGQVPGRFRKGENPFIEEASETCIGLSPQTSRWRASVHIYQAGKTRYAHYRQSDEILADAGWHCSFCFRHISEFIFKMKAYSHVDRVRFSHFLNPKRVQRVICKGADLFDMLPEEYTFKEIIGKMGPIPHSYSAVHLPAYLLENADEFKFLLPGNCLRESG
;
A
#
# COMPACT_ATOMS: atom_id res chain seq x y z
N MET A 1 35.85 -26.02 -10.58
CA MET A 1 34.78 -25.73 -9.59
C MET A 1 34.25 -24.29 -9.60
N LEU A 2 34.93 -23.28 -10.16
CA LEU A 2 34.40 -21.91 -10.15
C LEU A 2 33.01 -21.78 -10.81
N ILE A 3 32.82 -22.31 -12.03
CA ILE A 3 31.59 -22.08 -12.82
C ILE A 3 30.29 -22.47 -12.07
N PRO A 4 30.14 -23.68 -11.49
CA PRO A 4 28.97 -24.00 -10.65
C PRO A 4 28.78 -23.06 -9.45
N THR A 5 29.88 -22.62 -8.83
CA THR A 5 29.85 -21.73 -7.67
C THR A 5 29.39 -20.32 -8.06
N CYS A 6 29.90 -19.77 -9.17
CA CYS A 6 29.47 -18.49 -9.70
C CYS A 6 28.00 -18.52 -10.15
N LEU A 7 27.56 -19.59 -10.82
CA LEU A 7 26.16 -19.78 -11.19
C LEU A 7 25.24 -19.88 -9.97
N PHE A 8 25.66 -20.56 -8.90
CA PHE A 8 24.93 -20.60 -7.64
C PHE A 8 24.85 -19.23 -6.95
N VAL A 9 25.95 -18.48 -6.90
CA VAL A 9 25.98 -17.11 -6.35
C VAL A 9 25.10 -16.17 -7.17
N ILE A 10 25.14 -16.22 -8.50
CA ILE A 10 24.28 -15.42 -9.39
C ILE A 10 22.82 -15.83 -9.22
N TYR A 11 22.50 -17.13 -9.08
CA TYR A 11 21.15 -17.58 -8.78
C TYR A 11 20.65 -17.06 -7.43
N VAL A 12 21.42 -17.23 -6.35
CA VAL A 12 21.02 -16.81 -5.00
C VAL A 12 20.92 -15.28 -4.89
N HIS A 13 21.89 -14.54 -5.43
CA HIS A 13 22.00 -13.08 -5.25
C HIS A 13 21.50 -12.25 -6.44
N GLY A 14 21.00 -12.87 -7.52
CA GLY A 14 20.67 -12.21 -8.79
C GLY A 14 19.81 -10.94 -8.67
N GLN A 15 18.74 -10.98 -7.88
CA GLN A 15 17.90 -9.79 -7.61
C GLN A 15 18.67 -8.66 -6.89
N LYS A 16 19.63 -8.99 -6.01
CA LYS A 16 20.46 -7.97 -5.34
C LYS A 16 21.52 -7.43 -6.30
N ILE A 17 22.06 -8.27 -7.18
CA ILE A 17 22.99 -7.86 -8.24
C ILE A 17 22.30 -6.92 -9.23
N THR A 18 21.08 -7.23 -9.69
CA THR A 18 20.34 -6.35 -10.60
C THR A 18 19.90 -5.05 -9.93
N TYR A 19 19.48 -5.07 -8.66
CA TYR A 19 19.12 -3.83 -7.96
C TYR A 19 20.35 -2.96 -7.68
N PHE A 20 21.50 -3.55 -7.33
CA PHE A 20 22.75 -2.80 -7.14
C PHE A 20 23.28 -2.18 -8.44
N LEU A 21 23.19 -2.91 -9.56
CA LEU A 21 23.71 -2.48 -10.86
C LEU A 21 22.70 -1.68 -11.71
N ARG A 22 21.46 -1.50 -11.23
CA ARG A 22 20.41 -0.65 -11.84
C ARG A 22 20.94 0.71 -12.38
N PRO A 23 21.81 1.47 -11.67
CA PRO A 23 22.36 2.72 -12.17
C PRO A 23 23.19 2.64 -13.46
N LEU A 24 23.51 1.44 -13.96
CA LEU A 24 24.25 1.24 -15.22
C LEU A 24 23.36 1.17 -16.46
N TRP A 25 22.04 0.99 -16.31
CA TRP A 25 21.12 0.78 -17.43
C TRP A 25 19.72 1.41 -17.26
N GLU A 26 19.32 1.78 -16.05
CA GLU A 26 18.07 2.48 -15.76
C GLU A 26 18.38 3.94 -15.35
N SER A 27 17.95 4.90 -16.17
CA SER A 27 17.95 6.32 -15.79
C SER A 27 16.86 6.61 -14.75
N PRO A 28 17.06 7.61 -13.86
CA PRO A 28 16.00 8.05 -12.95
C PRO A 28 14.76 8.53 -13.72
N PRO A 29 13.55 8.31 -13.19
CA PRO A 29 12.35 8.96 -13.70
C PRO A 29 12.46 10.48 -13.55
N LYS A 30 11.66 11.22 -14.33
CA LYS A 30 11.51 12.67 -14.13
C LYS A 30 11.17 12.98 -12.65
N PRO A 31 11.65 14.09 -12.06
CA PRO A 31 11.10 14.59 -10.80
C PRO A 31 9.61 14.89 -10.96
N PHE A 32 8.83 14.83 -9.87
CA PHE A 32 7.45 15.31 -9.90
C PHE A 32 7.41 16.84 -9.84
N HIS A 33 6.34 17.42 -10.40
CA HIS A 33 5.90 18.76 -10.07
C HIS A 33 5.06 18.66 -8.79
N GLU A 34 5.61 19.15 -7.68
CA GLU A 34 4.95 19.10 -6.37
C GLU A 34 3.97 20.27 -6.24
N ILE A 35 2.68 19.96 -6.15
CA ILE A 35 1.62 20.90 -5.81
C ILE A 35 1.61 21.01 -4.27
N PRO A 36 1.98 22.17 -3.67
CA PRO A 36 2.10 22.29 -2.22
C PRO A 36 0.75 22.16 -1.52
N HIS A 37 0.72 21.52 -0.35
CA HIS A 37 -0.48 21.47 0.48
C HIS A 37 -0.53 22.71 1.39
N TYR A 38 -1.28 23.74 0.97
CA TYR A 38 -1.55 24.89 1.82
C TYR A 38 -2.61 24.53 2.88
N TYR A 39 -2.16 24.22 4.09
CA TYR A 39 -3.01 23.95 5.24
C TYR A 39 -2.62 24.83 6.44
N HIS A 40 -3.64 25.40 7.10
CA HIS A 40 -3.51 26.06 8.39
C HIS A 40 -4.90 26.18 9.03
N GLU A 41 -5.06 25.71 10.27
CA GLU A 41 -6.36 25.61 10.97
C GLU A 41 -7.17 26.92 10.92
N ASN A 42 -6.51 28.06 11.17
CA ASN A 42 -7.13 29.38 11.25
C ASN A 42 -7.25 30.11 9.88
N VAL A 43 -7.07 29.43 8.74
CA VAL A 43 -7.18 30.04 7.40
C VAL A 43 -8.37 29.47 6.64
N SER A 44 -9.28 30.35 6.20
CA SER A 44 -10.45 29.99 5.41
C SER A 44 -10.09 29.28 4.09
N MET A 45 -10.86 28.26 3.71
CA MET A 45 -10.73 27.52 2.44
C MET A 45 -10.68 28.45 1.21
N GLU A 46 -11.34 29.61 1.24
CA GLU A 46 -11.30 30.58 0.13
C GLU A 46 -9.89 31.09 -0.14
N ASN A 47 -9.15 31.42 0.92
CA ASN A 47 -7.77 31.90 0.82
C ASN A 47 -6.82 30.75 0.45
N LEU A 48 -7.04 29.53 0.97
CA LEU A 48 -6.26 28.36 0.58
C LEU A 48 -6.45 28.04 -0.92
N CYS A 49 -7.69 28.05 -1.43
CA CYS A 49 -7.95 27.90 -2.87
C CYS A 49 -7.31 29.02 -3.71
N LYS A 50 -7.37 30.29 -3.25
CA LYS A 50 -6.73 31.42 -3.96
C LYS A 50 -5.21 31.26 -4.11
N LEU A 51 -4.52 30.64 -3.14
CA LEU A 51 -3.07 30.34 -3.25
C LEU A 51 -2.73 29.38 -4.40
N HIS A 52 -3.70 28.57 -4.86
CA HIS A 52 -3.58 27.73 -6.06
C HIS A 52 -4.15 28.39 -7.34
N GLY A 53 -4.67 29.61 -7.25
CA GLY A 53 -5.47 30.22 -8.33
C GLY A 53 -6.85 29.56 -8.53
N TRP A 54 -7.37 28.85 -7.51
CA TRP A 54 -8.66 28.16 -7.56
C TRP A 54 -9.76 28.96 -6.85
N GLY A 55 -11.01 28.79 -7.28
CA GLY A 55 -12.19 29.23 -6.54
C GLY A 55 -12.78 28.10 -5.68
N ILE A 56 -13.52 28.47 -4.63
CA ILE A 56 -14.39 27.52 -3.90
C ILE A 56 -15.41 26.93 -4.88
N ARG A 57 -15.74 25.64 -4.70
CA ARG A 57 -16.86 25.00 -5.40
C ARG A 57 -18.15 25.24 -4.63
N GLU A 58 -19.20 25.70 -5.31
CA GLU A 58 -20.56 25.80 -4.76
C GLU A 58 -21.05 24.49 -4.14
N TYR A 59 -20.68 23.36 -4.77
CA TYR A 59 -21.02 22.01 -4.33
C TYR A 59 -19.77 21.12 -4.30
N PRO A 60 -19.58 20.28 -3.27
CA PRO A 60 -18.49 19.31 -3.24
C PRO A 60 -18.63 18.29 -4.39
N ARG A 61 -17.51 17.81 -4.90
CA ARG A 61 -17.51 16.68 -5.84
C ARG A 61 -17.80 15.39 -5.08
N ARG A 62 -18.53 14.45 -5.71
CA ARG A 62 -18.60 13.07 -5.18
C ARG A 62 -17.20 12.46 -5.21
N VAL A 63 -16.70 12.06 -4.05
CA VAL A 63 -15.44 11.34 -3.88
C VAL A 63 -15.77 9.89 -3.52
N PHE A 64 -15.09 8.95 -4.15
CA PHE A 64 -15.26 7.51 -3.91
C PHE A 64 -13.95 6.94 -3.37
N ASP A 65 -14.01 6.18 -2.29
CA ASP A 65 -12.86 5.40 -1.81
C ASP A 65 -13.04 3.93 -2.23
N ALA A 66 -12.18 3.44 -3.12
CA ALA A 66 -12.26 2.08 -3.65
C ALA A 66 -11.13 1.21 -3.10
N VAL A 67 -11.49 0.14 -2.39
CA VAL A 67 -10.55 -0.75 -1.68
C VAL A 67 -10.72 -2.20 -2.10
N LEU A 68 -9.61 -2.84 -2.50
CA LEU A 68 -9.49 -4.29 -2.63
C LEU A 68 -9.02 -4.84 -1.28
N PHE A 69 -9.78 -5.76 -0.68
CA PHE A 69 -9.55 -6.17 0.71
C PHE A 69 -9.03 -7.60 0.88
N SER A 70 -7.96 -7.73 1.67
CA SER A 70 -7.36 -9.00 2.07
C SER A 70 -7.58 -9.29 3.56
N ASN A 71 -6.88 -8.58 4.44
CA ASN A 71 -6.92 -8.78 5.89
C ASN A 71 -6.51 -7.54 6.73
N GLU A 72 -6.31 -6.39 6.10
CA GLU A 72 -5.85 -5.12 6.68
C GLU A 72 -6.91 -4.41 7.57
N VAL A 73 -7.52 -5.11 8.54
CA VAL A 73 -8.68 -4.61 9.31
C VAL A 73 -8.38 -3.31 10.08
N ASP A 74 -7.31 -3.28 10.89
CA ASP A 74 -6.92 -2.09 11.66
C ASP A 74 -6.69 -0.86 10.75
N ILE A 75 -6.00 -1.08 9.62
CA ILE A 75 -5.67 -0.04 8.63
C ILE A 75 -6.91 0.44 7.87
N LEU A 76 -7.85 -0.45 7.55
CA LEU A 76 -9.13 -0.09 6.97
C LEU A 76 -9.97 0.76 7.93
N LYS A 77 -10.02 0.40 9.21
CA LYS A 77 -10.71 1.16 10.26
C LYS A 77 -10.12 2.56 10.41
N ILE A 78 -8.80 2.70 10.46
CA ILE A 78 -8.12 4.01 10.51
C ILE A 78 -8.45 4.84 9.25
N ARG A 79 -8.26 4.27 8.05
CA ARG A 79 -8.54 4.93 6.77
C ARG A 79 -9.96 5.47 6.71
N TRP A 80 -10.95 4.65 7.02
CA TRP A 80 -12.35 5.00 6.84
C TRP A 80 -12.91 5.89 7.96
N LYS A 81 -12.26 5.96 9.12
CA LYS A 81 -12.54 6.97 10.13
C LYS A 81 -12.01 8.34 9.69
N GLU A 82 -10.76 8.40 9.26
CA GLU A 82 -10.11 9.62 8.76
C GLU A 82 -10.86 10.21 7.54
N LEU A 83 -11.25 9.35 6.58
CA LEU A 83 -11.91 9.77 5.35
C LEU A 83 -13.44 9.98 5.47
N TYR A 84 -14.05 9.67 6.61
CA TYR A 84 -15.52 9.74 6.81
C TYR A 84 -16.16 11.11 6.50
N PRO A 85 -15.53 12.26 6.78
CA PRO A 85 -16.09 13.57 6.44
C PRO A 85 -16.02 13.90 4.94
N TYR A 86 -15.07 13.30 4.22
CA TYR A 86 -14.65 13.75 2.88
C TYR A 86 -15.13 12.83 1.74
N VAL A 87 -15.29 11.53 2.02
CA VAL A 87 -15.69 10.53 1.03
C VAL A 87 -17.21 10.40 0.97
N SER A 88 -17.77 10.49 -0.23
CA SER A 88 -19.22 10.37 -0.46
C SER A 88 -19.72 8.93 -0.46
N GLU A 89 -18.90 7.99 -0.92
CA GLU A 89 -19.23 6.57 -0.99
C GLU A 89 -17.96 5.70 -0.88
N PHE A 90 -18.03 4.64 -0.09
CA PHE A 90 -16.95 3.67 0.12
C PHE A 90 -17.30 2.38 -0.63
N VAL A 91 -16.39 1.92 -1.49
CA VAL A 91 -16.55 0.70 -2.30
C VAL A 91 -15.50 -0.30 -1.84
N LEU A 92 -15.93 -1.40 -1.22
CA LEU A 92 -15.03 -2.48 -0.80
C LEU A 92 -15.31 -3.75 -1.58
N LEU A 93 -14.26 -4.33 -2.16
CA LEU A 93 -14.31 -5.58 -2.90
C LEU A 93 -13.45 -6.61 -2.19
N GLU A 94 -14.03 -7.77 -1.89
CA GLU A 94 -13.35 -8.85 -1.19
C GLU A 94 -13.40 -10.16 -1.99
N SER A 95 -12.22 -10.73 -2.24
CA SER A 95 -12.07 -12.03 -2.88
C SER A 95 -12.03 -13.18 -1.88
N ASN A 96 -12.53 -14.35 -2.29
CA ASN A 96 -12.33 -15.62 -1.59
C ASN A 96 -11.03 -16.34 -1.98
N SER A 97 -10.19 -15.71 -2.82
CA SER A 97 -8.84 -16.12 -3.15
C SER A 97 -7.82 -15.07 -2.72
N THR A 98 -6.57 -15.51 -2.60
CA THR A 98 -5.36 -14.69 -2.68
C THR A 98 -4.94 -14.52 -4.13
N PHE A 99 -4.05 -13.58 -4.42
CA PHE A 99 -3.48 -13.42 -5.76
C PHE A 99 -2.59 -14.61 -6.19
N THR A 100 -2.23 -15.51 -5.26
CA THR A 100 -1.45 -16.72 -5.53
C THR A 100 -2.31 -17.97 -5.76
N GLY A 101 -3.64 -17.81 -5.84
CA GLY A 101 -4.59 -18.91 -6.07
C GLY A 101 -4.83 -19.81 -4.85
N LEU A 102 -4.44 -19.36 -3.65
CA LEU A 102 -4.81 -19.99 -2.38
C LEU A 102 -6.17 -19.44 -1.89
N PRO A 103 -7.07 -20.27 -1.35
CA PRO A 103 -8.32 -19.79 -0.76
C PRO A 103 -8.07 -18.92 0.47
N LYS A 104 -8.84 -17.86 0.64
CA LYS A 104 -8.85 -17.01 1.85
C LYS A 104 -10.27 -16.84 2.41
N PRO A 105 -10.45 -16.72 3.73
CA PRO A 105 -11.74 -16.35 4.31
C PRO A 105 -12.13 -14.92 3.90
N LEU A 106 -13.43 -14.66 3.90
CA LEU A 106 -14.00 -13.33 3.72
C LEU A 106 -13.96 -12.57 5.06
N VAL A 107 -12.77 -12.12 5.43
CA VAL A 107 -12.46 -11.45 6.70
C VAL A 107 -13.39 -10.25 6.92
N PHE A 108 -13.58 -9.37 5.92
CA PHE A 108 -14.46 -8.21 6.07
C PHE A 108 -15.91 -8.65 6.34
N SER A 109 -16.39 -9.70 5.67
CA SER A 109 -17.72 -10.28 5.95
C SER A 109 -17.90 -10.74 7.39
N THR A 110 -16.83 -11.06 8.13
CA THR A 110 -16.89 -11.46 9.54
C THR A 110 -16.76 -10.30 10.53
N VAL A 111 -16.14 -9.18 10.13
CA VAL A 111 -15.95 -7.99 10.99
C VAL A 111 -16.85 -6.80 10.63
N ARG A 112 -17.72 -6.93 9.61
CA ARG A 112 -18.59 -5.86 9.09
C ARG A 112 -19.39 -5.11 10.17
N ASP A 113 -19.78 -5.78 11.27
CA ASP A 113 -20.43 -5.15 12.42
C ASP A 113 -19.63 -3.99 13.04
N GLN A 114 -18.29 -4.04 12.99
CA GLN A 114 -17.40 -2.97 13.46
C GLN A 114 -17.49 -1.70 12.59
N PHE A 115 -17.96 -1.85 11.35
CA PHE A 115 -18.03 -0.83 10.31
C PHE A 115 -19.44 -0.24 10.13
N LYS A 116 -20.38 -0.53 11.05
CA LYS A 116 -21.78 -0.04 11.02
C LYS A 116 -21.96 1.46 10.79
N PHE A 117 -20.98 2.29 11.16
CA PHE A 117 -21.00 3.73 10.90
C PHE A 117 -20.94 4.10 9.40
N LEU A 118 -20.54 3.17 8.54
CA LEU A 118 -20.39 3.34 7.09
C LEU A 118 -21.55 2.77 6.28
N GLU A 119 -22.42 1.93 6.84
CA GLU A 119 -23.49 1.22 6.11
C GLU A 119 -24.33 2.13 5.17
N PRO A 120 -24.72 3.37 5.53
CA PRO A 120 -25.43 4.27 4.62
C PRO A 120 -24.63 4.77 3.40
N ARG A 121 -23.33 4.48 3.34
CA ARG A 121 -22.37 4.90 2.30
C ARG A 121 -21.44 3.74 1.85
N LEU A 122 -21.75 2.49 2.18
CA LEU A 122 -20.87 1.33 1.92
C LEU A 122 -21.45 0.40 0.84
N THR A 123 -20.79 0.40 -0.33
CA THR A 123 -21.02 -0.57 -1.41
C THR A 123 -20.02 -1.74 -1.24
N TYR A 124 -20.46 -2.82 -0.60
CA TYR A 124 -19.66 -4.05 -0.42
C TYR A 124 -19.97 -5.10 -1.50
N GLY A 125 -18.94 -5.55 -2.21
CA GLY A 125 -19.01 -6.61 -3.21
C GLY A 125 -18.10 -7.80 -2.89
N GLN A 126 -18.58 -9.01 -3.13
CA GLN A 126 -17.79 -10.24 -3.04
C GLN A 126 -17.45 -10.75 -4.44
N VAL A 127 -16.19 -11.16 -4.64
CA VAL A 127 -15.66 -11.58 -5.94
C VAL A 127 -15.13 -13.02 -5.85
N PRO A 128 -15.52 -13.94 -6.76
CA PRO A 128 -14.90 -15.24 -6.85
C PRO A 128 -13.51 -15.12 -7.50
N GLY A 129 -12.47 -15.59 -6.82
CA GLY A 129 -11.14 -15.72 -7.42
C GLY A 129 -11.10 -16.83 -8.48
N ARG A 130 -10.09 -16.82 -9.37
CA ARG A 130 -9.92 -17.86 -10.41
C ARG A 130 -9.15 -19.08 -9.88
N PHE A 131 -8.60 -19.01 -8.67
CA PHE A 131 -7.87 -20.06 -7.95
C PHE A 131 -6.67 -20.65 -8.72
N ARG A 132 -6.03 -19.87 -9.60
CA ARG A 132 -5.00 -20.38 -10.52
C ARG A 132 -3.60 -20.35 -9.93
N LYS A 133 -3.25 -21.41 -9.21
CA LYS A 133 -1.89 -21.64 -8.70
C LYS A 133 -0.88 -21.72 -9.86
N GLY A 134 0.24 -21.00 -9.73
CA GLY A 134 1.32 -21.00 -10.71
C GLY A 134 1.15 -20.04 -11.89
N GLU A 135 -0.01 -19.39 -12.05
CA GLU A 135 -0.09 -18.18 -12.88
C GLU A 135 0.65 -17.01 -12.21
N ASN A 136 0.97 -15.99 -13.00
CA ASN A 136 1.53 -14.75 -12.49
C ASN A 136 0.49 -14.04 -11.58
N PRO A 137 0.77 -13.78 -10.29
CA PRO A 137 -0.20 -13.20 -9.35
C PRO A 137 -0.81 -11.86 -9.78
N PHE A 138 -0.08 -11.05 -10.56
CA PHE A 138 -0.58 -9.80 -11.11
C PHE A 138 -1.80 -10.00 -12.05
N ILE A 139 -2.07 -11.23 -12.51
CA ILE A 139 -3.25 -11.59 -13.31
C ILE A 139 -4.49 -11.77 -12.43
N GLU A 140 -4.37 -12.44 -11.27
CA GLU A 140 -5.49 -12.54 -10.31
C GLU A 140 -5.84 -11.15 -9.75
N GLU A 141 -4.83 -10.38 -9.35
CA GLU A 141 -4.96 -8.99 -8.91
C GLU A 141 -5.69 -8.12 -9.98
N ALA A 142 -5.33 -8.28 -11.26
CA ALA A 142 -6.01 -7.59 -12.37
C ALA A 142 -7.45 -8.09 -12.57
N SER A 143 -7.70 -9.38 -12.41
CA SER A 143 -9.04 -9.97 -12.59
C SER A 143 -10.01 -9.44 -11.54
N GLU A 144 -9.64 -9.51 -10.27
CA GLU A 144 -10.47 -9.05 -9.14
C GLU A 144 -10.80 -7.56 -9.25
N THR A 145 -9.84 -6.74 -9.68
CA THR A 145 -10.07 -5.29 -9.86
C THR A 145 -10.92 -4.96 -11.08
N CYS A 146 -10.73 -5.68 -12.21
CA CYS A 146 -11.54 -5.47 -13.40
C CYS A 146 -13.01 -5.86 -13.19
N ILE A 147 -13.29 -6.86 -12.34
CA ILE A 147 -14.65 -7.23 -11.93
C ILE A 147 -15.33 -6.07 -11.17
N GLY A 148 -14.57 -5.31 -10.37
CA GLY A 148 -15.05 -4.12 -9.67
C GLY A 148 -15.39 -2.91 -10.54
N LEU A 149 -14.94 -2.87 -11.81
CA LEU A 149 -14.89 -1.65 -12.63
C LEU A 149 -15.22 -1.89 -14.12
N SER A 150 -15.94 -2.96 -14.44
CA SER A 150 -16.30 -3.25 -15.83
C SER A 150 -17.44 -2.33 -16.32
N PRO A 151 -17.39 -1.77 -17.55
CA PRO A 151 -16.45 -2.06 -18.62
C PRO A 151 -15.62 -0.83 -19.08
N GLN A 152 -14.36 -0.72 -18.62
CA GLN A 152 -13.17 -0.91 -19.48
C GLN A 152 -11.83 -0.51 -18.79
N THR A 153 -10.97 -1.50 -18.54
CA THR A 153 -9.49 -1.45 -18.35
C THR A 153 -8.85 -0.88 -17.05
N SER A 154 -8.67 -1.79 -16.07
CA SER A 154 -7.40 -2.03 -15.30
C SER A 154 -7.04 -1.22 -14.02
N ARG A 155 -6.09 -1.78 -13.21
CA ARG A 155 -5.48 -1.31 -11.90
C ARG A 155 -4.43 0.02 -11.67
N TRP A 156 -5.08 0.17 -10.41
CA TRP A 156 -5.27 1.15 -9.28
C TRP A 156 -4.15 1.25 -8.20
N ARG A 157 -3.84 2.50 -7.85
CA ARG A 157 -3.00 3.02 -6.74
C ARG A 157 -3.72 4.25 -6.17
N ALA A 158 -3.22 4.86 -5.09
CA ALA A 158 -3.76 6.14 -4.63
C ALA A 158 -3.43 7.28 -5.62
N SER A 159 -4.35 7.55 -6.55
CA SER A 159 -4.25 8.62 -7.54
C SER A 159 -5.62 9.26 -7.79
N VAL A 160 -5.68 10.60 -7.75
CA VAL A 160 -6.93 11.34 -7.94
C VAL A 160 -7.21 11.49 -9.44
N HIS A 161 -8.19 10.73 -9.95
CA HIS A 161 -8.63 10.82 -11.34
C HIS A 161 -10.00 11.50 -11.44
N ILE A 162 -10.13 12.46 -12.36
CA ILE A 162 -11.46 12.87 -12.85
C ILE A 162 -11.97 11.72 -13.73
N TYR A 163 -12.96 10.98 -13.23
CA TYR A 163 -13.52 9.83 -13.94
C TYR A 163 -14.18 10.24 -15.27
N GLN A 164 -13.76 9.60 -16.35
CA GLN A 164 -14.31 9.70 -17.69
C GLN A 164 -14.56 8.27 -18.21
N ALA A 165 -15.83 7.93 -18.45
CA ALA A 165 -16.21 6.60 -18.92
C ALA A 165 -15.45 6.19 -20.20
N GLY A 166 -14.92 4.96 -20.24
CA GLY A 166 -14.10 4.43 -21.35
C GLY A 166 -12.70 5.03 -21.51
N LYS A 167 -12.38 6.15 -20.81
CA LYS A 167 -11.08 6.84 -20.87
C LYS A 167 -10.25 6.70 -19.60
N THR A 168 -10.87 6.70 -18.42
CA THR A 168 -10.18 6.49 -17.14
C THR A 168 -9.79 5.03 -17.00
N ARG A 169 -8.65 4.71 -17.62
CA ARG A 169 -7.78 3.60 -17.23
C ARG A 169 -6.91 4.06 -16.06
N TYR A 170 -5.96 3.23 -15.67
CA TYR A 170 -4.88 3.59 -14.77
C TYR A 170 -3.57 2.91 -15.23
N ALA A 171 -2.47 3.07 -14.49
CA ALA A 171 -1.37 2.10 -14.55
C ALA A 171 -0.56 1.97 -13.24
N HIS A 172 0.13 0.85 -13.04
CA HIS A 172 1.04 0.62 -11.91
C HIS A 172 2.37 1.41 -12.02
N TYR A 173 2.33 2.50 -12.79
CA TYR A 173 3.44 3.41 -13.07
C TYR A 173 2.91 4.85 -13.05
N ARG A 174 3.82 5.82 -13.01
CA ARG A 174 3.53 7.27 -12.99
C ARG A 174 2.47 7.68 -14.03
N GLN A 175 1.31 8.16 -13.59
CA GLN A 175 0.20 8.57 -14.46
C GLN A 175 0.17 10.07 -14.79
N SER A 176 0.88 10.88 -14.00
CA SER A 176 1.02 12.33 -14.19
C SER A 176 2.46 12.73 -13.84
N ASP A 177 2.92 13.84 -14.39
CA ASP A 177 4.14 14.49 -13.89
C ASP A 177 3.87 15.32 -12.60
N GLU A 178 2.60 15.56 -12.25
CA GLU A 178 2.15 16.21 -11.01
C GLU A 178 2.05 15.24 -9.81
N ILE A 179 2.32 15.73 -8.60
CA ILE A 179 1.98 15.07 -7.33
C ILE A 179 1.41 16.09 -6.33
N LEU A 180 0.48 15.66 -5.48
CA LEU A 180 -0.03 16.47 -4.36
C LEU A 180 0.83 16.20 -3.11
N ALA A 181 1.41 17.22 -2.50
CA ALA A 181 2.12 17.10 -1.23
C ALA A 181 1.17 16.64 -0.10
N ASP A 182 1.68 15.84 0.85
CA ASP A 182 0.96 15.32 2.04
C ASP A 182 -0.41 14.63 1.81
N ALA A 183 -0.80 14.36 0.55
CA ALA A 183 -2.15 13.94 0.18
C ALA A 183 -2.51 12.47 0.52
N GLY A 184 -1.69 11.78 1.31
CA GLY A 184 -1.98 10.43 1.77
C GLY A 184 -0.78 9.68 2.33
N TRP A 185 -1.07 8.63 3.08
CA TRP A 185 -0.11 7.71 3.69
C TRP A 185 -0.13 6.35 3.00
N HIS A 186 1.01 5.68 2.96
CA HIS A 186 1.14 4.31 2.43
C HIS A 186 1.78 3.40 3.49
N CYS A 187 1.16 2.26 3.76
CA CYS A 187 1.81 1.19 4.52
C CYS A 187 1.60 -0.18 3.86
N SER A 188 2.71 -0.83 3.52
CA SER A 188 2.68 -2.20 2.97
C SER A 188 2.37 -3.26 4.03
N PHE A 189 2.85 -3.06 5.27
CA PHE A 189 2.91 -4.08 6.33
C PHE A 189 2.61 -3.51 7.73
N CYS A 190 1.40 -2.99 7.92
CA CYS A 190 0.91 -2.47 9.20
C CYS A 190 -0.11 -3.44 9.79
N PHE A 191 0.37 -4.47 10.48
CA PHE A 191 -0.44 -5.51 11.10
C PHE A 191 -0.14 -5.67 12.60
N ARG A 192 -1.11 -6.22 13.33
CA ARG A 192 -1.08 -6.44 14.78
C ARG A 192 -0.36 -7.72 15.15
N HIS A 193 -0.53 -8.78 14.35
CA HIS A 193 0.02 -10.12 14.59
C HIS A 193 1.03 -10.54 13.53
N ILE A 194 2.07 -11.28 13.93
CA ILE A 194 3.12 -11.78 13.01
C ILE A 194 2.57 -12.77 11.95
N SER A 195 1.48 -13.46 12.27
CA SER A 195 0.74 -14.33 11.35
C SER A 195 0.25 -13.59 10.10
N GLU A 196 -0.18 -12.33 10.24
CA GLU A 196 -0.69 -11.50 9.13
C GLU A 196 0.41 -11.06 8.17
N PHE A 197 1.59 -10.69 8.68
CA PHE A 197 2.78 -10.44 7.86
C PHE A 197 3.12 -11.68 7.03
N ILE A 198 3.17 -12.85 7.69
CA ILE A 198 3.48 -14.14 7.05
C ILE A 198 2.40 -14.54 6.03
N PHE A 199 1.13 -14.21 6.28
CA PHE A 199 0.04 -14.41 5.34
C PHE A 199 0.21 -13.51 4.11
N LYS A 200 0.36 -12.19 4.28
CA LYS A 200 0.53 -11.26 3.16
C LYS A 200 1.76 -11.56 2.31
N MET A 201 2.88 -11.95 2.92
CA MET A 201 4.08 -12.40 2.19
C MET A 201 3.82 -13.63 1.31
N LYS A 202 2.83 -14.49 1.63
CA LYS A 202 2.42 -15.65 0.80
C LYS A 202 1.28 -15.36 -0.17
N ALA A 203 0.45 -14.35 0.14
CA ALA A 203 -0.82 -14.09 -0.55
C ALA A 203 -0.72 -12.98 -1.62
N TYR A 204 0.18 -12.02 -1.44
CA TYR A 204 0.29 -10.83 -2.28
C TYR A 204 1.15 -11.06 -3.53
N SER A 205 1.03 -10.16 -4.52
CA SER A 205 1.63 -10.32 -5.85
C SER A 205 3.16 -10.41 -5.89
N HIS A 206 3.83 -9.99 -4.81
CA HIS A 206 5.29 -10.08 -4.62
C HIS A 206 5.76 -11.32 -3.84
N VAL A 207 5.00 -12.43 -3.91
CA VAL A 207 5.41 -13.73 -3.33
C VAL A 207 6.75 -14.23 -3.90
N ASP A 208 7.14 -13.78 -5.09
CA ASP A 208 8.44 -14.06 -5.72
C ASP A 208 9.64 -13.66 -4.85
N ARG A 209 9.47 -12.64 -3.99
CA ARG A 209 10.48 -12.18 -3.04
C ARG A 209 10.69 -13.17 -1.88
N VAL A 210 9.77 -14.10 -1.62
CA VAL A 210 9.87 -15.12 -0.56
C VAL A 210 10.66 -16.35 -1.04
N ARG A 211 11.94 -16.13 -1.33
CA ARG A 211 12.79 -17.16 -1.98
C ARG A 211 13.27 -18.28 -1.06
N PHE A 212 13.16 -18.10 0.26
CA PHE A 212 13.59 -19.06 1.28
C PHE A 212 12.59 -19.10 2.43
N SER A 213 12.36 -20.29 3.01
CA SER A 213 11.45 -20.49 4.14
C SER A 213 11.80 -19.64 5.38
N HIS A 214 13.07 -19.26 5.55
CA HIS A 214 13.52 -18.45 6.68
C HIS A 214 12.92 -17.02 6.68
N PHE A 215 12.53 -16.48 5.51
CA PHE A 215 11.85 -15.17 5.44
C PHE A 215 10.55 -15.18 6.25
N LEU A 216 9.86 -16.32 6.27
CA LEU A 216 8.58 -16.56 6.94
C LEU A 216 8.74 -16.98 8.41
N ASN A 217 9.95 -16.98 8.97
CA ASN A 217 10.17 -17.35 10.38
C ASN A 217 9.66 -16.24 11.31
N PRO A 218 8.71 -16.50 12.24
CA PRO A 218 8.13 -15.46 13.09
C PRO A 218 9.17 -14.64 13.89
N LYS A 219 10.22 -15.31 14.41
CA LYS A 219 11.30 -14.66 15.19
C LYS A 219 12.24 -13.83 14.30
N ARG A 220 12.32 -14.10 12.99
CA ARG A 220 12.97 -13.22 12.01
C ARG A 220 12.08 -12.02 11.70
N VAL A 221 10.82 -12.26 11.32
CA VAL A 221 9.85 -11.21 10.94
C VAL A 221 9.74 -10.15 12.04
N GLN A 222 9.51 -10.56 13.30
CA GLN A 222 9.48 -9.65 14.45
C GLN A 222 10.76 -8.81 14.61
N ARG A 223 11.94 -9.43 14.42
CA ARG A 223 13.23 -8.74 14.54
C ARG A 223 13.45 -7.72 13.41
N VAL A 224 13.03 -8.06 12.20
CA VAL A 224 13.16 -7.20 11.02
C VAL A 224 12.23 -5.98 11.12
N ILE A 225 10.98 -6.19 11.57
CA ILE A 225 10.03 -5.11 11.91
C ILE A 225 10.64 -4.17 12.97
N CYS A 226 11.11 -4.71 14.10
CA CYS A 226 11.72 -3.90 15.16
C CYS A 226 13.01 -3.19 14.75
N LYS A 227 13.72 -3.68 13.74
CA LYS A 227 14.90 -3.00 13.20
C LYS A 227 14.55 -1.88 12.20
N GLY A 228 13.33 -1.88 11.63
CA GLY A 228 12.99 -1.02 10.50
C GLY A 228 13.64 -1.45 9.18
N ALA A 229 13.96 -2.73 8.99
CA ALA A 229 14.63 -3.26 7.80
C ALA A 229 13.65 -3.94 6.82
N ASP A 230 14.06 -4.14 5.57
CA ASP A 230 13.22 -4.79 4.54
C ASP A 230 12.93 -6.27 4.87
N LEU A 231 11.66 -6.67 4.76
CA LEU A 231 11.19 -8.01 5.10
C LEU A 231 11.79 -9.13 4.22
N PHE A 232 12.25 -8.79 3.02
CA PHE A 232 12.81 -9.71 2.01
C PHE A 232 14.33 -9.54 1.84
N ASP A 233 14.97 -8.73 2.69
CA ASP A 233 16.38 -8.31 2.61
C ASP A 233 16.77 -7.67 1.25
N MET A 234 15.84 -6.97 0.58
CA MET A 234 16.11 -6.27 -0.68
C MET A 234 17.05 -5.06 -0.50
N LEU A 235 17.66 -4.62 -1.60
CA LEU A 235 18.39 -3.35 -1.65
C LEU A 235 17.43 -2.18 -2.00
N PRO A 236 17.79 -0.92 -1.66
CA PRO A 236 17.01 0.26 -2.05
C PRO A 236 16.76 0.33 -3.57
N GLU A 237 15.54 0.69 -3.97
CA GLU A 237 15.13 0.77 -5.38
C GLU A 237 15.50 2.13 -6.01
N GLU A 238 16.80 2.40 -6.10
CA GLU A 238 17.36 3.72 -6.43
C GLU A 238 18.14 3.74 -7.76
N TYR A 239 18.40 4.94 -8.29
CA TYR A 239 18.96 5.15 -9.62
C TYR A 239 20.41 5.65 -9.65
N THR A 240 21.01 5.99 -8.49
CA THR A 240 22.45 6.26 -8.39
C THR A 240 23.10 5.43 -7.28
N PHE A 241 24.36 5.04 -7.48
CA PHE A 241 25.13 4.33 -6.44
C PHE A 241 25.22 5.12 -5.12
N LYS A 242 25.23 6.47 -5.19
CA LYS A 242 25.23 7.36 -4.02
C LYS A 242 23.95 7.18 -3.19
N GLU A 243 22.79 7.09 -3.84
CA GLU A 243 21.50 6.89 -3.16
C GLU A 243 21.35 5.45 -2.66
N ILE A 244 21.76 4.44 -3.44
CA ILE A 244 21.78 3.03 -3.01
C ILE A 244 22.59 2.90 -1.71
N ILE A 245 23.80 3.46 -1.65
CA ILE A 245 24.66 3.41 -0.47
C ILE A 245 24.08 4.27 0.67
N GLY A 246 23.61 5.48 0.38
CA GLY A 246 23.07 6.41 1.39
C GLY A 246 21.75 5.94 2.04
N LYS A 247 20.97 5.11 1.35
CA LYS A 247 19.73 4.49 1.85
C LYS A 247 19.93 3.02 2.26
N MET A 248 21.16 2.50 2.23
CA MET A 248 21.44 1.10 2.59
C MET A 248 21.37 0.88 4.10
N GLY A 249 20.46 0.02 4.53
CA GLY A 249 20.30 -0.35 5.94
C GLY A 249 18.83 -0.30 6.36
N PRO A 250 18.56 -0.11 7.65
CA PRO A 250 17.20 0.11 8.15
C PRO A 250 16.75 1.56 7.94
N ILE A 251 15.44 1.75 7.79
CA ILE A 251 14.81 3.06 7.68
C ILE A 251 15.01 3.83 9.00
N PRO A 252 15.48 5.10 8.96
CA PRO A 252 15.59 5.93 10.16
C PRO A 252 14.24 6.08 10.89
N HIS A 253 14.24 5.96 12.21
CA HIS A 253 13.03 6.18 13.01
C HIS A 253 12.58 7.64 12.95
N SER A 254 11.31 7.88 12.62
CA SER A 254 10.68 9.18 12.84
C SER A 254 10.43 9.40 14.33
N TYR A 255 10.75 10.61 14.81
CA TYR A 255 10.35 11.11 16.13
C TYR A 255 9.16 12.09 16.05
N SER A 256 8.60 12.29 14.85
CA SER A 256 7.44 13.15 14.60
C SER A 256 6.20 12.32 14.30
N ALA A 257 5.09 12.71 14.93
CA ALA A 257 3.74 12.18 14.68
C ALA A 257 2.90 13.06 13.74
N VAL A 258 3.44 14.18 13.23
CA VAL A 258 2.71 15.23 12.49
C VAL A 258 1.97 14.71 11.24
N HIS A 259 2.47 13.65 10.60
CA HIS A 259 1.87 13.04 9.40
C HIS A 259 1.14 11.71 9.70
N LEU A 260 0.78 11.43 10.96
CA LEU A 260 -0.04 10.27 11.33
C LEU A 260 -1.54 10.65 11.35
N PRO A 261 -2.46 9.75 10.97
CA PRO A 261 -3.90 10.01 10.98
C PRO A 261 -4.40 10.43 12.36
N ALA A 262 -5.29 11.43 12.43
CA ALA A 262 -5.82 11.92 13.70
C ALA A 262 -6.49 10.79 14.50
N TYR A 263 -7.30 9.96 13.82
CA TYR A 263 -7.97 8.83 14.48
C TYR A 263 -6.99 7.79 15.08
N LEU A 264 -5.79 7.64 14.53
CA LEU A 264 -4.75 6.75 15.09
C LEU A 264 -4.22 7.32 16.41
N LEU A 265 -3.98 8.63 16.47
CA LEU A 265 -3.47 9.33 17.65
C LEU A 265 -4.52 9.41 18.78
N GLU A 266 -5.79 9.66 18.44
CA GLU A 266 -6.92 9.66 19.38
C GLU A 266 -7.16 8.28 20.02
N ASN A 267 -6.85 7.20 19.31
CA ASN A 267 -7.11 5.81 19.72
C ASN A 267 -5.78 5.07 19.98
N ALA A 268 -4.80 5.79 20.55
CA ALA A 268 -3.42 5.32 20.71
C ALA A 268 -3.28 3.98 21.43
N ASP A 269 -4.13 3.65 22.41
CA ASP A 269 -4.08 2.36 23.12
C ASP A 269 -4.49 1.17 22.24
N GLU A 270 -5.45 1.36 21.33
CA GLU A 270 -5.90 0.33 20.39
C GLU A 270 -4.85 0.08 19.30
N PHE A 271 -4.27 1.15 18.77
CA PHE A 271 -3.33 1.14 17.64
C PHE A 271 -1.86 1.27 18.05
N LYS A 272 -1.55 1.08 19.34
CA LYS A 272 -0.19 1.31 19.91
C LYS A 272 0.92 0.65 19.10
N PHE A 273 0.69 -0.52 18.53
CA PHE A 273 1.65 -1.25 17.70
C PHE A 273 2.13 -0.48 16.45
N LEU A 274 1.40 0.54 16.00
CA LEU A 274 1.77 1.46 14.91
C LEU A 274 2.58 2.69 15.39
N LEU A 275 2.62 2.96 16.70
CA LEU A 275 3.29 4.11 17.28
C LEU A 275 4.77 3.83 17.64
N PRO A 276 5.62 4.87 17.75
CA PRO A 276 7.01 4.73 18.19
C PRO A 276 7.16 3.93 19.49
N GLY A 277 8.27 3.19 19.62
CA GLY A 277 8.57 2.31 20.75
C GLY A 277 7.85 0.95 20.73
N ASN A 278 6.70 0.83 20.08
CA ASN A 278 5.82 -0.34 20.15
C ASN A 278 6.02 -1.33 18.99
N CYS A 279 7.26 -1.71 18.70
CA CYS A 279 7.59 -2.56 17.55
C CYS A 279 7.23 -4.05 17.74
N LEU A 280 7.04 -4.49 18.99
CA LEU A 280 6.58 -5.85 19.28
C LEU A 280 5.15 -6.05 18.75
N ARG A 281 4.84 -7.28 18.36
CA ARG A 281 3.56 -7.68 17.78
C ARG A 281 2.90 -8.72 18.65
N GLU A 282 1.58 -8.70 18.65
CA GLU A 282 0.77 -9.52 19.54
C GLU A 282 0.86 -10.99 19.10
N SER A 283 1.01 -11.89 20.08
CA SER A 283 0.97 -13.34 19.84
C SER A 283 -0.48 -13.77 19.66
N GLY A 284 -0.91 -13.88 18.40
CA GLY A 284 -2.15 -14.56 18.00
C GLY A 284 -1.89 -16.01 17.61
#